data_AF-A0A388PUA2-F1
#
_entry.id   AF-A0A388PUA2-F1
#
_cell.length_a   1.000
_cell.length_b   1.000
_cell.length_c   1.000
_cell.angle_alpha   90.00
_cell.angle_beta   90.00
_cell.angle_gamma   90.00
#
_symmetry.space_group_name_H-M   'P 1'
#
loop_
_entity.id
_entity.type
_entity.pdbx_description
1 polymer ?
#
loop_
_entity_poly.entity_id
_entity_poly.type
_entity_poly.pdbx_seq_one_letter_code
_entity_poly.pdbx_strand_id
1 'polypeptide(L)'
;MFIKSKKIDHTALNALVNSGLNRHLAKFYSARGIKHIDDATLLIEKIIPPEALTNNTLMASILADAILQKHKILIIGDYDTDGATSTAVGVRALKMMGADVDYLVPNRFEFGYG
;
A
#
# COMPACT_ATOMS: atom_id res chain seq x y z
N MET A 1 -8.07 -29.48 -8.24
CA MET A 1 -7.84 -28.44 -7.19
C MET A 1 -7.29 -29.15 -5.96
N PHE A 2 -6.01 -28.97 -5.62
CA PHE A 2 -5.41 -29.59 -4.44
C PHE A 2 -5.45 -28.61 -3.27
N ILE A 3 -6.11 -28.99 -2.17
CA ILE A 3 -6.09 -28.20 -0.94
C ILE A 3 -4.77 -28.48 -0.23
N LYS A 4 -3.85 -27.50 -0.23
CA LYS A 4 -2.62 -27.59 0.56
C LYS A 4 -2.93 -27.21 2.01
N SER A 5 -2.65 -28.11 2.95
CA SER A 5 -2.69 -27.77 4.38
C SER A 5 -1.48 -26.90 4.74
N LYS A 6 -1.70 -25.72 5.33
CA LYS A 6 -0.63 -24.93 5.93
C LYS A 6 -0.24 -25.51 7.30
N LYS A 7 1.06 -25.55 7.58
CA LYS A 7 1.58 -25.96 8.89
C LYS A 7 1.16 -24.94 9.95
N ILE A 8 0.63 -25.43 11.06
CA ILE A 8 0.23 -24.60 12.20
C ILE A 8 1.46 -24.36 13.08
N ASP A 9 1.72 -23.10 13.40
CA ASP A 9 2.63 -22.73 14.49
C ASP A 9 1.87 -22.86 15.81
N HIS A 10 2.19 -23.91 16.57
CA HIS A 10 1.53 -24.19 17.85
C HIS A 10 1.87 -23.18 18.94
N THR A 11 3.03 -22.54 18.86
CA THR A 11 3.43 -21.48 19.80
C THR A 11 2.57 -20.25 19.57
N ALA A 12 2.47 -19.81 18.30
CA ALA A 12 1.60 -18.70 17.92
C ALA A 12 0.12 -18.99 18.21
N LEU A 13 -0.36 -20.22 17.93
CA LEU A 13 -1.72 -20.63 18.24
C LEU A 13 -2.05 -20.46 19.73
N ASN A 14 -1.18 -20.94 20.61
CA ASN A 14 -1.42 -20.85 22.06
C ASN A 14 -1.36 -19.39 22.53
N ALA A 15 -0.44 -18.58 22.01
CA ALA A 15 -0.36 -17.15 22.33
C ALA A 15 -1.66 -16.41 21.94
N LEU A 16 -2.20 -16.66 20.75
CA LEU A 16 -3.44 -16.06 20.26
C LEU A 16 -4.68 -16.53 21.03
N VAL A 17 -4.73 -17.80 21.44
CA VAL A 17 -5.83 -18.29 22.31
C VAL A 17 -5.77 -17.61 23.67
N ASN A 18 -4.56 -17.46 24.24
CA ASN A 18 -4.36 -16.81 25.53
C ASN A 18 -4.69 -15.31 25.48
N SER A 19 -4.59 -14.67 24.31
CA SER A 19 -5.03 -13.28 24.10
C SER A 19 -6.55 -13.15 23.95
N GLY A 20 -7.33 -14.21 24.21
CA GLY A 20 -8.79 -14.19 24.16
C GLY A 20 -9.40 -14.55 22.80
N LEU A 21 -8.59 -14.94 21.82
CA LEU A 21 -9.09 -15.27 20.49
C LEU A 21 -9.71 -16.68 20.45
N ASN A 22 -10.81 -16.83 19.70
CA ASN A 22 -11.38 -18.15 19.47
C ASN A 22 -10.36 -19.11 18.82
N ARG A 23 -10.27 -20.35 19.32
CA ARG A 23 -9.29 -21.35 18.87
C ARG A 23 -9.32 -21.62 17.36
N HIS A 24 -10.47 -21.56 16.70
CA HIS A 24 -10.56 -21.77 15.25
C HIS A 24 -9.94 -20.60 14.48
N LEU A 25 -10.19 -19.37 14.91
CA LEU A 25 -9.59 -18.18 14.32
C LEU A 25 -8.08 -18.12 14.60
N ALA A 26 -7.66 -18.46 15.81
CA ALA A 26 -6.24 -18.56 16.19
C ALA A 26 -5.48 -19.61 15.36
N LYS A 27 -6.12 -20.75 15.02
CA LYS A 27 -5.54 -21.74 14.08
C LYS A 27 -5.34 -21.16 12.68
N PHE A 28 -6.29 -20.38 12.19
CA PHE A 28 -6.20 -19.76 10.87
C PHE A 28 -5.11 -18.68 10.80
N TYR A 29 -4.99 -17.87 11.84
CA TYR A 29 -3.98 -16.80 11.94
C TYR A 29 -2.57 -17.36 12.15
N SER A 30 -2.38 -18.30 13.07
CA SER A 30 -1.09 -18.95 13.28
C SER A 30 -0.58 -19.64 12.00
N ALA A 31 -1.46 -20.27 11.23
CA ALA A 31 -1.10 -20.84 9.92
C ALA A 31 -0.73 -19.78 8.84
N ARG A 32 -1.03 -18.50 9.07
CA ARG A 32 -0.64 -17.37 8.21
C ARG A 32 0.58 -16.62 8.71
N GLY A 33 1.19 -17.06 9.81
CA GLY A 33 2.36 -16.42 10.40
C GLY A 33 2.04 -15.24 11.33
N ILE A 34 0.76 -15.03 11.64
CA ILE A 34 0.33 -14.04 12.64
C ILE A 34 0.65 -14.61 14.03
N LYS A 35 1.39 -13.85 14.83
CA LYS A 35 1.86 -14.27 16.17
C LYS A 35 1.14 -13.52 17.28
N HIS A 36 0.82 -12.25 17.04
CA HIS A 36 0.07 -11.39 17.94
C HIS A 36 -1.20 -10.91 17.25
N ILE A 37 -2.28 -10.71 18.01
CA ILE A 37 -3.55 -10.23 17.44
C ILE A 37 -3.39 -8.87 16.77
N ASP A 38 -2.48 -8.05 17.31
CA ASP A 38 -2.14 -6.74 16.77
C ASP A 38 -1.55 -6.81 15.35
N ASP A 39 -0.91 -7.91 14.97
CA ASP A 39 -0.37 -8.11 13.61
C ASP A 39 -1.48 -8.25 12.55
N ALA A 40 -2.71 -8.53 12.99
CA ALA A 40 -3.89 -8.65 12.12
C ALA A 40 -4.73 -7.35 12.07
N THR A 41 -4.26 -6.27 12.71
CA THR A 41 -4.96 -4.99 12.71
C THR A 41 -4.76 -4.25 11.39
N LEU A 42 -5.82 -3.60 10.91
CA LEU A 42 -5.82 -2.80 9.67
C LEU A 42 -5.84 -1.29 9.97
N LEU A 43 -5.33 -0.94 11.15
CA LEU A 43 -5.30 0.42 11.65
C LEU A 43 -4.27 1.24 10.88
N ILE A 44 -4.62 2.48 10.53
CA ILE A 44 -3.73 3.35 9.75
C ILE A 44 -2.45 3.68 10.51
N GLU A 45 -2.52 3.71 11.83
CA GLU A 45 -1.39 3.94 12.74
C GLU A 45 -0.36 2.80 12.71
N LYS A 46 -0.74 1.64 12.15
CA LYS A 46 0.16 0.48 11.96
C LYS A 46 0.80 0.44 10.58
N ILE A 47 0.41 1.33 9.67
CA ILE A 47 1.05 1.46 8.36
C ILE A 47 2.42 2.13 8.55
N ILE A 48 3.39 1.70 7.74
CA ILE A 48 4.73 2.29 7.72
C ILE A 48 4.59 3.79 7.45
N PRO A 49 5.18 4.66 8.30
CA PRO A 49 5.08 6.10 8.12
C PRO A 49 5.72 6.52 6.79
N PRO A 50 5.17 7.51 6.06
CA PRO A 50 5.69 7.93 4.76
C PRO A 50 7.17 8.32 4.81
N GLU A 51 7.66 8.89 5.91
CA GLU A 51 9.05 9.30 6.11
C GLU A 51 10.04 8.13 6.09
N ALA A 52 9.57 6.90 6.32
CA ALA A 52 10.39 5.70 6.22
C ALA A 52 10.53 5.20 4.77
N LEU A 53 9.72 5.71 3.82
CA LEU A 53 9.87 5.40 2.41
C LEU A 53 11.07 6.16 1.83
N THR A 54 11.90 5.45 1.06
CA THR A 54 13.12 6.02 0.47
C THR A 54 12.80 7.30 -0.31
N ASN A 55 13.53 8.37 0.00
CA ASN A 55 13.42 9.70 -0.63
C ASN A 55 12.06 10.40 -0.48
N ASN A 56 11.14 9.92 0.36
CA ASN A 56 9.80 10.51 0.47
C ASN A 56 9.83 12.01 0.80
N THR A 57 10.55 12.39 1.86
CA THR A 57 10.64 13.79 2.30
C THR A 57 11.32 14.68 1.25
N LEU A 58 12.36 14.17 0.60
CA LEU A 58 13.05 14.89 -0.47
C LEU A 58 12.12 15.16 -1.65
N MET A 59 11.39 14.14 -2.11
CA MET A 59 10.45 14.27 -3.23
C MET A 59 9.26 15.16 -2.89
N ALA A 60 8.76 15.12 -1.65
CA ALA A 60 7.72 16.01 -1.18
C ALA A 60 8.14 17.48 -1.30
N SER A 61 9.37 17.83 -0.90
CA SER A 61 9.91 19.19 -1.05
C SER A 61 10.03 19.60 -2.52
N ILE A 62 10.57 18.74 -3.38
CA ILE A 62 10.69 19.01 -4.83
C ILE A 62 9.31 19.27 -5.45
N LEU A 63 8.31 18.48 -5.06
CA LEU A 63 6.95 18.61 -5.56
C LEU A 63 6.29 19.89 -5.07
N ALA A 64 6.47 20.25 -3.79
CA ALA A 64 5.99 21.51 -3.24
C ALA A 64 6.60 22.72 -3.96
N ASP A 65 7.91 22.70 -4.21
CA ASP A 65 8.61 23.75 -4.96
C ASP A 65 8.08 23.86 -6.40
N ALA A 66 7.87 22.74 -7.08
CA ALA A 66 7.30 22.71 -8.43
C ALA A 66 5.89 23.31 -8.49
N ILE A 67 5.06 23.03 -7.47
CA ILE A 67 3.71 23.61 -7.36
C ILE A 67 3.80 25.12 -7.15
N LEU A 68 4.64 25.59 -6.21
CA LEU A 68 4.83 27.02 -5.94
C LEU A 68 5.35 27.80 -7.16
N GLN A 69 6.25 27.17 -7.93
CA GLN A 69 6.83 27.73 -9.16
C GLN A 69 5.90 27.58 -10.37
N LYS A 70 4.70 27.00 -10.21
CA LYS A 70 3.73 26.74 -11.28
C LYS A 70 4.29 25.94 -12.45
N HIS A 71 5.17 24.99 -12.16
CA HIS A 71 5.62 24.04 -13.16
C HIS A 71 4.48 23.11 -13.57
N LYS A 72 4.49 22.70 -14.83
CA LYS A 72 3.62 21.62 -15.31
C LYS A 72 4.11 20.30 -14.76
N ILE A 73 3.20 19.51 -14.19
CA ILE A 73 3.47 18.18 -13.65
C ILE A 73 2.74 17.15 -14.52
N LEU A 74 3.42 16.07 -14.86
CA LEU A 74 2.81 14.94 -15.56
C LEU A 74 3.02 13.69 -14.71
N ILE A 75 1.93 13.06 -14.28
CA ILE A 75 1.99 11.74 -13.63
C ILE A 75 1.99 10.67 -14.71
N ILE A 76 3.05 9.86 -14.76
CA ILE A 76 3.08 8.64 -15.57
C ILE A 76 2.61 7.48 -14.70
N GLY A 77 1.39 6.99 -14.97
CA GLY A 77 0.76 5.89 -14.24
C GLY A 77 1.04 4.53 -14.86
N ASP A 78 0.70 3.47 -14.15
CA ASP A 78 0.61 2.11 -14.71
C ASP A 78 -0.86 1.79 -15.09
N TYR A 79 -1.06 0.83 -16.00
CA TYR A 79 -2.36 0.49 -16.57
C TYR A 79 -3.17 -0.51 -15.73
N ASP A 80 -2.58 -1.09 -14.69
CA ASP A 80 -3.29 -1.97 -13.78
C ASP A 80 -4.18 -1.18 -12.80
N THR A 81 -4.94 -1.89 -11.98
CA THR A 81 -5.89 -1.24 -11.06
C THR A 81 -5.18 -0.40 -10.01
N ASP A 82 -3.99 -0.80 -9.57
CA ASP A 82 -3.23 -0.05 -8.56
C ASP A 82 -2.61 1.22 -9.17
N GLY A 83 -2.02 1.11 -10.35
CA GLY A 83 -1.49 2.22 -11.15
C GLY A 83 -2.57 3.25 -11.52
N ALA A 84 -3.74 2.79 -11.98
CA ALA A 84 -4.85 3.68 -12.29
C ALA A 84 -5.39 4.40 -11.04
N THR A 85 -5.50 3.69 -9.92
CA THR A 85 -6.02 4.26 -8.67
C THR A 85 -5.03 5.26 -8.06
N SER A 86 -3.75 4.90 -7.98
CA SER A 86 -2.70 5.80 -7.48
C SER A 86 -2.55 7.05 -8.34
N THR A 87 -2.63 6.93 -9.67
CA THR A 87 -2.66 8.07 -10.59
C THR A 87 -3.84 8.99 -10.32
N ALA A 88 -5.05 8.44 -10.20
CA ALA A 88 -6.24 9.23 -9.90
C ALA A 88 -6.14 9.95 -8.55
N VAL A 89 -5.62 9.27 -7.52
CA VAL A 89 -5.37 9.88 -6.19
C VAL A 89 -4.35 11.01 -6.30
N GLY A 90 -3.22 10.79 -6.97
CA GLY A 90 -2.16 11.77 -7.16
C GLY A 90 -2.65 13.02 -7.89
N VAL A 91 -3.35 12.84 -9.02
CA VAL A 91 -3.94 13.96 -9.78
C VAL A 91 -4.91 14.76 -8.92
N ARG A 92 -5.80 14.10 -8.16
CA ARG A 92 -6.76 14.79 -7.30
C ARG A 92 -6.07 15.57 -6.19
N ALA A 93 -5.11 14.96 -5.49
CA ALA A 93 -4.37 15.60 -4.41
C ALA A 93 -3.58 16.83 -4.91
N LEU A 94 -2.86 16.69 -6.02
CA LEU A 94 -2.09 17.78 -6.62
C LEU A 94 -2.97 18.93 -7.10
N LYS A 95 -4.13 18.64 -7.72
CA LYS A 95 -5.10 19.68 -8.09
C LYS A 95 -5.65 20.41 -6.87
N MET A 96 -5.93 19.70 -5.77
CA MET A 96 -6.34 20.33 -4.51
C MET A 96 -5.27 21.24 -3.91
N MET A 97 -3.99 20.98 -4.21
CA MET A 97 -2.85 21.82 -3.82
C MET A 97 -2.57 22.96 -4.82
N GLY A 98 -3.36 23.10 -5.90
CA GLY A 98 -3.21 24.17 -6.90
C GLY A 98 -2.20 23.87 -8.02
N ALA A 99 -1.79 22.62 -8.20
CA ALA A 99 -0.87 22.23 -9.26
C ALA A 99 -1.51 22.28 -10.67
N ASP A 100 -0.72 22.64 -11.68
CA ASP A 100 -1.02 22.37 -13.09
C ASP A 100 -0.54 20.94 -13.41
N VAL A 101 -1.46 19.98 -13.35
CA VAL A 101 -1.14 18.55 -13.44
C VAL A 101 -2.00 17.80 -14.45
N ASP A 102 -1.32 17.04 -15.30
CA ASP A 102 -1.88 16.05 -16.22
C ASP A 102 -1.40 14.64 -15.86
N TYR A 103 -1.93 13.64 -16.57
CA TYR A 103 -1.48 12.26 -16.43
C TYR A 103 -1.40 11.57 -17.78
N LEU A 104 -0.57 10.53 -17.84
CA LEU A 104 -0.48 9.59 -18.94
C LEU A 104 -0.44 8.18 -18.37
N VAL A 105 -1.33 7.30 -18.84
CA VAL A 105 -1.29 5.87 -18.58
C VAL A 105 -0.94 5.18 -19.90
N PRO A 106 0.17 4.44 -19.99
CA PRO A 106 0.63 3.85 -21.24
C PRO A 106 -0.32 2.75 -21.69
N ASN A 107 -0.50 2.65 -23.01
CA ASN A 107 -1.26 1.56 -23.60
C ASN A 107 -0.42 0.28 -23.57
N ARG A 108 -0.79 -0.66 -22.69
CA ARG A 108 -0.12 -1.96 -22.55
C ARG A 108 0.03 -2.75 -23.85
N PHE A 109 -0.91 -2.57 -24.79
CA PHE A 109 -0.92 -3.32 -26.04
C PHE A 109 -0.01 -2.71 -27.11
N GLU A 110 0.28 -1.41 -27.01
CA GLU A 110 1.14 -0.70 -27.96
C GLU A 110 2.59 -0.62 -27.47
N PHE A 111 2.80 -0.48 -26.16
CA PHE A 111 4.12 -0.20 -25.58
C PHE A 111 4.73 -1.36 -24.78
N GLY A 112 3.99 -2.44 -24.52
CA GLY A 112 4.45 -3.52 -23.64
C GLY A 112 4.44 -3.13 -22.15
N TYR A 113 5.27 -3.78 -21.34
CA TYR A 113 5.43 -3.48 -19.90
C TYR A 113 6.61 -2.54 -19.70
N GLY A 114 6.34 -1.23 -19.61
CA GLY A 114 7.37 -0.23 -19.37
C GLY A 114 8.28 0.01 -20.57
#